data_AF-A0A971RFH4-F1
#
_entry.id   AF-A0A971RFH4-F1
#
_cell.length_a   1.000
_cell.length_b   1.000
_cell.length_c   1.000
_cell.angle_alpha   90.00
_cell.angle_beta   90.00
_cell.angle_gamma   90.00
#
_symmetry.space_group_name_H-M   'P 1'
#
loop_
_entity.id
_entity.type
_entity.pdbx_description
1 polymer ?
#
loop_
_entity_poly.entity_id
_entity_poly.type
_entity_poly.pdbx_seq_one_letter_code
_entity_poly.pdbx_strand_id
1 'polypeptide(L)'
;MAEPTVAGGFAYRVYLPIQFRSSPQGCEPIPEETYHAIPVDGLYPDTAPADLHPDLNLALRGYRENPTAQRGLVDYGGDFDDRAPRLQSLYGDERWPGIARVHQVNGWDGSWPWVYREDLITNPAVTLAGLVSTSGEKVHVPYRPAEVFHDTVTGRHYVAMVLYAAPDRITLKYTRDDHVITGYTIHLEGICVEPRLVALYNETNAAGRGYLPGLQFGQAIGRAAGSEVGVAIRDVGRFMDPRSLKDWWQGLSASGALEVLTLDASD
;
A
#
# COMPACT_ATOMS: atom_id res chain seq x y z
N MET A 1 -75.13 26.17 11.87
CA MET A 1 -73.85 25.73 12.43
C MET A 1 -73.34 24.63 11.51
N ALA A 2 -72.30 24.92 10.74
CA ALA A 2 -71.77 24.03 9.70
C ALA A 2 -70.62 23.20 10.27
N GLU A 3 -70.66 21.88 10.03
CA GLU A 3 -69.60 20.91 10.37
C GLU A 3 -68.36 21.12 9.48
N PRO A 4 -67.13 20.95 10.01
CA PRO A 4 -65.94 21.00 9.19
C PRO A 4 -65.65 19.63 8.53
N THR A 5 -65.54 19.66 7.21
CA THR A 5 -65.15 18.54 6.34
C THR A 5 -63.68 18.14 6.59
N VAL A 6 -63.45 16.86 6.88
CA VAL A 6 -62.12 16.27 7.04
C VAL A 6 -61.42 16.18 5.68
N ALA A 7 -60.27 16.84 5.52
CA ALA A 7 -59.42 16.72 4.34
C ALA A 7 -58.66 15.39 4.35
N GLY A 8 -58.85 14.59 3.30
CA GLY A 8 -58.17 13.31 3.09
C GLY A 8 -56.67 13.52 2.81
N GLY A 9 -55.82 13.02 3.71
CA GLY A 9 -54.38 12.95 3.50
C GLY A 9 -54.03 11.82 2.54
N PHE A 10 -53.40 12.14 1.41
CA PHE A 10 -52.80 11.14 0.53
C PHE A 10 -51.55 10.56 1.19
N ALA A 11 -51.55 9.25 1.46
CA ALA A 11 -50.35 8.54 1.90
C ALA A 11 -49.49 8.18 0.68
N TYR A 12 -48.40 8.92 0.47
CA TYR A 12 -47.39 8.59 -0.54
C TYR A 12 -46.48 7.49 0.00
N ARG A 13 -46.41 6.36 -0.72
CA ARG A 13 -45.37 5.33 -0.51
C ARG A 13 -44.20 5.62 -1.42
N VAL A 14 -43.08 6.03 -0.83
CA VAL A 14 -41.81 6.18 -1.53
C VAL A 14 -41.11 4.83 -1.49
N TYR A 15 -40.89 4.23 -2.67
CA TYR A 15 -40.04 3.06 -2.82
C TYR A 15 -38.66 3.54 -3.23
N LEU A 16 -37.71 3.54 -2.29
CA LEU A 16 -36.31 3.80 -2.57
C LEU A 16 -35.70 2.53 -3.20
N PRO A 17 -35.03 2.62 -4.36
CA PRO A 17 -34.26 1.49 -4.85
C PRO A 17 -33.15 1.17 -3.86
N ILE A 18 -33.10 -0.08 -3.41
CA ILE A 18 -31.93 -0.60 -2.69
C ILE A 18 -30.80 -0.67 -3.71
N GLN A 19 -29.93 0.33 -3.69
CA GLN A 19 -28.65 0.28 -4.40
C GLN A 19 -27.73 -0.62 -3.59
N PHE A 20 -27.61 -1.89 -3.97
CA PHE A 20 -26.45 -2.67 -3.58
C PHE A 20 -25.24 -1.98 -4.23
N ARG A 21 -24.40 -1.33 -3.42
CA ARG A 21 -23.03 -1.05 -3.85
C ARG A 21 -22.38 -2.43 -4.02
N SER A 22 -22.37 -2.93 -5.24
CA SER A 22 -21.48 -4.03 -5.58
C SER A 22 -20.07 -3.51 -5.30
N SER A 23 -19.44 -4.05 -4.25
CA SER A 23 -18.00 -3.93 -4.09
C SER A 23 -17.36 -4.30 -5.43
N PRO A 24 -16.33 -3.58 -5.90
CA PRO A 24 -15.57 -4.02 -7.06
C PRO A 24 -15.20 -5.48 -6.83
N GLN A 25 -15.29 -6.31 -7.87
CA GLN A 25 -15.25 -7.77 -7.80
C GLN A 25 -13.94 -8.38 -7.20
N GLY A 26 -13.01 -7.54 -6.71
CA GLY A 26 -11.79 -7.90 -5.99
C GLY A 26 -11.66 -7.36 -4.55
N CYS A 27 -12.68 -6.68 -4.01
CA CYS A 27 -12.64 -6.10 -2.65
C CYS A 27 -13.35 -6.99 -1.61
N GLU A 28 -13.58 -8.26 -1.93
CA GLU A 28 -14.19 -9.23 -1.01
C GLU A 28 -13.18 -9.72 0.04
N PRO A 29 -13.64 -10.11 1.26
CA PRO A 29 -12.78 -10.71 2.26
C PRO A 29 -11.98 -11.91 1.72
N ILE A 30 -10.73 -12.03 2.14
CA ILE A 30 -9.88 -13.18 1.81
C ILE A 30 -10.07 -14.23 2.92
N PRO A 31 -10.77 -15.36 2.67
CA PRO A 31 -11.30 -16.22 3.74
C PRO A 31 -10.26 -16.70 4.77
N GLU A 32 -9.04 -16.98 4.34
CA GLU A 32 -7.93 -17.48 5.16
C GLU A 32 -7.21 -16.39 5.97
N GLU A 33 -7.47 -15.11 5.69
CA GLU A 33 -6.77 -14.00 6.34
C GLU A 33 -7.42 -13.58 7.65
N THR A 34 -6.59 -13.22 8.63
CA THR A 34 -7.02 -12.62 9.90
C THR A 34 -5.98 -11.62 10.39
N TYR A 35 -6.43 -10.48 10.89
CA TYR A 35 -5.55 -9.36 11.28
C TYR A 35 -5.68 -9.06 12.75
N HIS A 36 -4.57 -8.63 13.36
CA HIS A 36 -4.47 -8.31 14.78
C HIS A 36 -3.71 -7.02 14.95
N ALA A 37 -4.09 -6.23 15.95
CA ALA A 37 -3.36 -5.00 16.27
C ALA A 37 -2.13 -5.32 17.13
N ILE A 38 -1.05 -4.59 16.89
CA ILE A 38 0.21 -4.64 17.65
C ILE A 38 0.47 -3.26 18.28
N PRO A 39 1.21 -3.19 19.40
CA PRO A 39 1.48 -1.92 20.07
C PRO A 39 2.43 -1.05 19.22
N VAL A 40 2.15 0.24 19.12
CA VAL A 40 3.06 1.23 18.49
C VAL A 40 4.25 1.50 19.40
N ASP A 41 5.46 1.56 18.85
CA ASP A 41 6.64 2.07 19.56
C ASP A 41 6.68 3.60 19.44
N GLY A 42 6.60 4.29 20.58
CA GLY A 42 6.77 5.74 20.64
C GLY A 42 5.78 6.41 21.57
N LEU A 43 6.25 7.47 22.26
CA LEU A 43 5.41 8.33 23.11
C LEU A 43 4.72 9.46 22.31
N TYR A 44 4.96 9.54 21.01
CA TYR A 44 4.52 10.63 20.15
C TYR A 44 3.89 10.06 18.86
N PRO A 45 2.67 9.51 18.93
CA PRO A 45 1.91 9.28 17.71
C PRO A 45 1.81 10.60 16.95
N ASP A 46 1.91 10.55 15.62
CA ASP A 46 1.68 11.75 14.84
C ASP A 46 0.26 12.26 15.14
N THR A 47 0.17 13.51 15.57
CA THR A 47 -1.12 14.11 15.97
C THR A 47 -1.97 14.48 14.76
N ALA A 48 -1.40 14.46 13.55
CA ALA A 48 -2.15 14.62 12.32
C ALA A 48 -3.09 13.44 12.08
N PRO A 49 -4.39 13.67 11.79
CA PRO A 49 -5.27 12.61 11.32
C PRO A 49 -4.68 11.95 10.08
N ALA A 50 -4.51 10.63 10.13
CA ALA A 50 -3.77 9.90 9.10
C ALA A 50 -4.38 9.99 7.70
N ASP A 51 -5.71 10.17 7.59
CA ASP A 51 -6.41 10.41 6.33
C ASP A 51 -6.10 11.77 5.69
N LEU A 52 -5.67 12.72 6.50
CA LEU A 52 -5.24 14.06 6.08
C LEU A 52 -3.71 14.22 6.06
N HIS A 53 -2.94 13.22 6.51
CA HIS A 53 -1.50 13.32 6.60
C HIS A 53 -0.80 12.96 5.26
N PRO A 54 -0.07 13.89 4.59
CA PRO A 54 0.52 13.62 3.27
C PRO A 54 1.63 12.58 3.24
N ASP A 55 2.28 12.32 4.39
CA ASP A 55 3.28 11.26 4.49
C ASP A 55 2.66 9.89 4.66
N LEU A 56 1.43 9.77 5.18
CA LEU A 56 0.74 8.50 5.39
C LEU A 56 -0.23 8.18 4.25
N ASN A 57 -0.98 9.18 3.78
CA ASN A 57 -1.92 9.07 2.68
C ASN A 57 -1.33 9.71 1.41
N LEU A 58 -0.72 8.88 0.55
CA LEU A 58 -0.04 9.32 -0.66
C LEU A 58 -0.98 10.07 -1.64
N ALA A 59 -2.29 9.83 -1.57
CA ALA A 59 -3.29 10.53 -2.39
C ALA A 59 -3.19 12.05 -2.28
N LEU A 60 -2.86 12.53 -1.08
CA LEU A 60 -2.81 13.96 -0.78
C LEU A 60 -1.63 14.62 -1.48
N ARG A 61 -0.51 13.90 -1.56
CA ARG A 61 0.66 14.30 -2.35
C ARG A 61 0.30 14.35 -3.82
N GLY A 62 -0.35 13.31 -4.31
CA GLY A 62 -0.58 13.10 -5.74
C GLY A 62 0.73 12.85 -6.49
N TYR A 63 0.62 12.38 -7.72
CA TYR A 63 1.77 12.05 -8.56
C TYR A 63 1.43 12.25 -10.04
N ARG A 64 2.45 12.42 -10.87
CA ARG A 64 2.34 12.58 -12.32
C ARG A 64 3.20 11.55 -13.05
N GLU A 65 2.69 11.02 -14.15
CA GLU A 65 3.45 10.08 -14.98
C GLU A 65 4.70 10.77 -15.54
N ASN A 66 5.83 10.07 -15.51
CA ASN A 66 7.08 10.49 -16.13
C ASN A 66 7.36 9.60 -17.36
N PRO A 67 6.82 9.93 -18.54
CA PRO A 67 6.86 9.04 -19.71
C PRO A 67 8.27 8.87 -20.31
N THR A 68 9.25 9.68 -19.90
CA THR A 68 10.62 9.62 -20.41
C THR A 68 11.52 8.71 -19.57
N ALA A 69 11.11 8.35 -18.36
CA ALA A 69 11.87 7.43 -17.51
C ALA A 69 11.67 5.97 -17.95
N GLN A 70 12.75 5.18 -17.81
CA GLN A 70 12.74 3.76 -18.18
C GLN A 70 11.70 2.96 -17.39
N ARG A 71 10.97 2.09 -18.07
CA ARG A 71 9.96 1.18 -17.49
C ARG A 71 10.55 -0.20 -17.29
N GLY A 72 11.52 -0.32 -16.40
CA GLY A 72 12.21 -1.56 -16.07
C GLY A 72 13.05 -1.38 -14.81
N LEU A 73 13.56 -2.50 -14.27
CA LEU A 73 14.47 -2.46 -13.14
C LEU A 73 15.77 -1.75 -13.51
N VAL A 74 16.34 -1.02 -12.56
CA VAL A 74 17.56 -0.24 -12.72
C VAL A 74 18.64 -0.86 -11.84
N ASP A 75 19.78 -1.17 -12.45
CA ASP A 75 20.96 -1.64 -11.76
C ASP A 75 21.76 -0.44 -11.24
N TYR A 76 21.58 -0.12 -9.96
CA TYR A 76 22.37 0.90 -9.27
C TYR A 76 23.58 0.24 -8.62
N GLY A 77 24.75 0.87 -8.74
CA GLY A 77 25.93 0.46 -7.97
C GLY A 77 25.85 0.86 -6.49
N GLY A 78 26.80 0.36 -5.70
CA GLY A 78 26.96 0.69 -4.28
C GLY A 78 26.30 -0.31 -3.32
N ASP A 79 26.47 -0.05 -2.02
CA ASP A 79 25.97 -0.92 -0.95
C ASP A 79 24.44 -0.98 -0.91
N PHE A 80 23.88 -2.05 -0.34
CA PHE A 80 22.46 -2.25 -0.12
C PHE A 80 22.21 -2.82 1.29
N ASP A 81 20.97 -2.71 1.79
CA ASP A 81 20.53 -3.34 3.04
C ASP A 81 19.91 -4.70 2.74
N ASP A 82 20.52 -5.79 3.23
CA ASP A 82 20.01 -7.16 3.06
C ASP A 82 18.71 -7.43 3.84
N ARG A 83 18.33 -6.48 4.71
CA ARG A 83 17.09 -6.44 5.49
C ARG A 83 16.07 -5.47 4.93
N ALA A 84 16.26 -4.90 3.74
CA ALA A 84 15.22 -4.12 3.09
C ALA A 84 14.01 -5.00 2.71
N PRO A 85 12.78 -4.43 2.64
CA PRO A 85 11.63 -5.13 2.10
C PRO A 85 11.83 -5.53 0.64
N ARG A 86 11.35 -6.72 0.29
CA ARG A 86 11.53 -7.36 -1.01
C ARG A 86 10.24 -7.34 -1.80
N LEU A 87 10.19 -6.51 -2.85
CA LEU A 87 8.99 -6.28 -3.65
C LEU A 87 8.58 -7.46 -4.54
N GLN A 88 9.47 -8.42 -4.82
CA GLN A 88 9.07 -9.58 -5.61
C GLN A 88 7.98 -10.40 -4.90
N SER A 89 7.98 -10.45 -3.56
CA SER A 89 6.98 -11.21 -2.81
C SER A 89 5.63 -10.48 -2.68
N LEU A 90 5.45 -9.35 -3.36
CA LEU A 90 4.17 -8.65 -3.40
C LEU A 90 3.09 -9.53 -4.06
N TYR A 91 3.48 -10.35 -5.03
CA TYR A 91 2.63 -11.35 -5.67
C TYR A 91 3.09 -12.75 -5.28
N GLY A 92 2.14 -13.70 -5.21
CA GLY A 92 2.40 -15.05 -4.69
C GLY A 92 3.30 -15.93 -5.58
N ASP A 93 3.61 -15.51 -6.80
CA ASP A 93 4.51 -16.20 -7.73
C ASP A 93 5.95 -15.65 -7.73
N GLU A 94 6.22 -14.61 -6.93
CA GLU A 94 7.52 -13.94 -6.81
C GLU A 94 8.17 -13.55 -8.14
N ARG A 95 7.33 -13.26 -9.16
CA ARG A 95 7.76 -13.05 -10.53
C ARG A 95 8.65 -11.83 -10.71
N TRP A 96 9.42 -11.84 -11.81
CA TRP A 96 10.07 -10.63 -12.29
C TRP A 96 9.01 -9.57 -12.61
N PRO A 97 9.16 -8.31 -12.13
CA PRO A 97 8.12 -7.31 -12.29
C PRO A 97 8.07 -6.76 -13.72
N GLY A 98 6.87 -6.77 -14.31
CA GLY A 98 6.55 -5.83 -15.38
C GLY A 98 6.31 -4.44 -14.77
N ILE A 99 6.84 -3.38 -15.38
CA ILE A 99 6.56 -1.99 -14.99
C ILE A 99 5.73 -1.33 -16.09
N ALA A 100 4.46 -1.10 -15.82
CA ALA A 100 3.52 -0.53 -16.79
C ALA A 100 3.71 0.99 -16.96
N ARG A 101 3.86 1.69 -15.84
CA ARG A 101 4.01 3.15 -15.77
C ARG A 101 4.98 3.54 -14.66
N VAL A 102 5.53 4.72 -14.77
CA VAL A 102 6.44 5.30 -13.77
C VAL A 102 6.06 6.75 -13.54
N HIS A 103 6.16 7.19 -12.30
CA HIS A 103 5.61 8.47 -11.86
C HIS A 103 6.58 9.20 -10.94
N GLN A 104 6.36 10.51 -10.83
CA GLN A 104 6.96 11.40 -9.86
C GLN A 104 5.88 11.88 -8.88
N VAL A 105 6.09 11.65 -7.59
CA VAL A 105 5.25 12.16 -6.50
C VAL A 105 5.55 13.65 -6.29
N ASN A 106 4.52 14.47 -6.05
CA ASN A 106 4.75 15.88 -5.69
C ASN A 106 5.44 15.98 -4.34
N GLY A 107 6.29 17.00 -4.15
CA GLY A 107 6.87 17.39 -2.88
C GLY A 107 5.85 17.95 -1.89
N TRP A 108 6.31 18.21 -0.67
CA TRP A 108 5.56 18.89 0.39
C TRP A 108 6.56 19.41 1.40
N ASP A 109 6.20 20.53 1.98
CA ASP A 109 7.04 21.32 2.88
C ASP A 109 7.05 20.80 4.33
N GLY A 110 6.23 19.80 4.66
CA GLY A 110 6.09 19.27 6.01
C GLY A 110 5.19 20.09 6.94
N SER A 111 4.53 21.15 6.44
CA SER A 111 3.83 22.14 7.27
C SER A 111 2.41 21.73 7.66
N TRP A 112 2.25 20.74 8.55
CA TRP A 112 0.95 20.37 9.12
C TRP A 112 0.28 21.53 9.90
N PRO A 113 -1.06 21.77 9.83
CA PRO A 113 -2.11 21.01 9.11
C PRO A 113 -2.35 21.43 7.65
N TRP A 114 -1.51 22.31 7.11
CA TRP A 114 -1.68 22.80 5.76
C TRP A 114 -0.99 21.88 4.78
N VAL A 115 -1.75 21.29 3.86
CA VAL A 115 -1.16 20.47 2.81
C VAL A 115 -0.81 21.34 1.61
N TYR A 116 0.45 21.79 1.55
CA TYR A 116 0.99 22.45 0.37
C TYR A 116 1.70 21.42 -0.50
N ARG A 117 1.16 21.20 -1.71
CA ARG A 117 1.89 20.46 -2.74
C ARG A 117 3.00 21.34 -3.28
N GLU A 118 4.22 20.84 -3.21
CA GLU A 118 5.37 21.44 -3.88
C GLU A 118 5.56 20.81 -5.26
N ASP A 119 6.64 21.20 -5.93
CA ASP A 119 7.05 20.65 -7.21
C ASP A 119 7.28 19.14 -7.16
N LEU A 120 7.24 18.49 -8.32
CA LEU A 120 7.54 17.07 -8.47
C LEU A 120 8.91 16.73 -7.88
N ILE A 121 9.00 15.62 -7.15
CA ILE A 121 10.29 15.05 -6.77
C ILE A 121 10.94 14.50 -8.04
N THR A 122 12.01 15.16 -8.47
CA THR A 122 12.74 14.82 -9.69
C THR A 122 13.97 13.95 -9.47
N ASN A 123 14.38 13.80 -8.21
CA ASN A 123 15.45 12.90 -7.80
C ASN A 123 14.98 12.02 -6.62
N PRO A 124 14.79 10.70 -6.83
CA PRO A 124 15.01 9.96 -8.08
C PRO A 124 14.01 10.32 -9.19
N ALA A 125 14.35 9.98 -10.44
CA ALA A 125 13.52 10.27 -11.61
C ALA A 125 12.15 9.55 -11.57
N VAL A 126 12.06 8.47 -10.80
CA VAL A 126 10.85 7.70 -10.53
C VAL A 126 10.73 7.53 -9.02
N THR A 127 9.60 7.94 -8.46
CA THR A 127 9.28 7.81 -7.03
C THR A 127 8.04 6.96 -6.77
N LEU A 128 7.30 6.59 -7.82
CA LEU A 128 6.26 5.57 -7.80
C LEU A 128 6.32 4.75 -9.08
N ALA A 129 6.33 3.42 -8.95
CA ALA A 129 6.31 2.48 -10.06
C ALA A 129 4.96 1.75 -10.11
N GLY A 130 4.39 1.68 -11.29
CA GLY A 130 3.20 0.90 -11.60
C GLY A 130 3.56 -0.52 -11.95
N LEU A 131 3.44 -1.45 -11.01
CA LEU A 131 3.75 -2.86 -11.22
C LEU A 131 2.58 -3.56 -11.93
N VAL A 132 2.87 -4.28 -13.01
CA VAL A 132 1.87 -5.06 -13.75
C VAL A 132 1.23 -6.10 -12.83
N SER A 133 -0.10 -6.14 -12.85
CA SER A 133 -0.90 -7.11 -12.12
C SER A 133 -2.05 -7.68 -12.95
N THR A 134 -2.64 -8.74 -12.44
CA THR A 134 -3.91 -9.32 -12.85
C THR A 134 -4.97 -8.89 -11.84
N SER A 135 -6.07 -8.30 -12.32
CA SER A 135 -7.17 -7.88 -11.45
C SER A 135 -7.67 -9.05 -10.60
N GLY A 136 -7.78 -8.83 -9.28
CA GLY A 136 -8.20 -9.82 -8.31
C GLY A 136 -7.10 -10.75 -7.78
N GLU A 137 -5.87 -10.71 -8.33
CA GLU A 137 -4.75 -11.46 -7.74
C GLU A 137 -4.41 -10.89 -6.36
N LYS A 138 -3.95 -11.75 -5.45
CA LYS A 138 -3.61 -11.32 -4.08
C LYS A 138 -2.37 -10.44 -4.09
N VAL A 139 -2.42 -9.42 -3.24
CA VAL A 139 -1.29 -8.56 -2.92
C VAL A 139 -0.89 -8.87 -1.49
N HIS A 140 0.38 -9.20 -1.30
CA HIS A 140 0.95 -9.63 -0.03
C HIS A 140 1.88 -8.57 0.56
N VAL A 141 2.15 -8.69 1.85
CA VAL A 141 3.19 -7.90 2.52
C VAL A 141 4.55 -8.23 1.87
N PRO A 142 5.31 -7.22 1.39
CA PRO A 142 6.67 -7.45 0.93
C PRO A 142 7.53 -8.09 2.04
N TYR A 143 8.26 -9.14 1.66
CA TYR A 143 9.05 -9.94 2.58
C TYR A 143 10.19 -9.11 3.16
N ARG A 144 10.48 -9.32 4.44
CA ARG A 144 11.65 -8.75 5.10
C ARG A 144 12.15 -9.73 6.17
N PRO A 145 13.45 -10.05 6.25
CA PRO A 145 13.93 -11.03 7.23
C PRO A 145 13.79 -10.58 8.69
N ALA A 146 13.84 -9.28 8.97
CA ALA A 146 13.76 -8.74 10.32
C ALA A 146 12.32 -8.40 10.73
N GLU A 147 11.89 -8.98 11.85
CA GLU A 147 10.61 -8.71 12.50
C GLU A 147 10.56 -7.32 13.15
N VAL A 148 9.36 -6.77 13.25
CA VAL A 148 9.07 -5.52 13.99
C VAL A 148 8.51 -5.80 15.38
N PHE A 149 7.88 -6.97 15.57
CA PHE A 149 7.30 -7.38 16.85
C PHE A 149 7.09 -8.88 16.94
N HIS A 150 7.42 -9.43 18.09
CA HIS A 150 7.08 -10.79 18.47
C HIS A 150 6.13 -10.72 19.67
N ASP A 151 4.88 -11.10 19.44
CA ASP A 151 3.91 -11.26 20.52
C ASP A 151 4.21 -12.56 21.25
N THR A 152 4.96 -12.46 22.36
CA THR A 152 5.34 -13.61 23.18
C THR A 152 4.17 -14.36 23.84
N VAL A 153 2.97 -13.74 23.91
CA VAL A 153 1.78 -14.38 24.47
C VAL A 153 1.11 -15.28 23.44
N THR A 154 0.99 -14.79 22.19
CA THR A 154 0.35 -15.56 21.11
C THR A 154 1.34 -16.36 20.26
N GLY A 155 2.64 -16.10 20.40
CA GLY A 155 3.71 -16.66 19.56
C GLY A 155 3.71 -16.13 18.13
N ARG A 156 3.06 -14.97 17.87
CA ARG A 156 2.94 -14.40 16.52
C ARG A 156 4.09 -13.46 16.21
N HIS A 157 4.56 -13.54 14.97
CA HIS A 157 5.69 -12.79 14.46
C HIS A 157 5.24 -11.82 13.37
N TYR A 158 5.49 -10.53 13.60
CA TYR A 158 5.03 -9.44 12.73
C TYR A 158 6.23 -8.78 12.06
N VAL A 159 6.10 -8.45 10.79
CA VAL A 159 7.16 -7.87 9.94
C VAL A 159 6.86 -6.46 9.48
N ALA A 160 5.59 -6.07 9.52
CA ALA A 160 5.16 -4.74 9.16
C ALA A 160 3.97 -4.30 10.01
N MET A 161 3.73 -3.00 10.02
CA MET A 161 2.59 -2.34 10.65
C MET A 161 1.88 -1.47 9.62
N VAL A 162 0.57 -1.33 9.73
CA VAL A 162 -0.24 -0.48 8.84
C VAL A 162 -0.35 0.91 9.44
N LEU A 163 0.22 1.92 8.78
CA LEU A 163 0.08 3.33 9.19
C LEU A 163 -1.20 3.96 8.63
N TYR A 164 -1.65 3.51 7.47
CA TYR A 164 -2.86 4.01 6.83
C TYR A 164 -3.49 2.92 5.98
N ALA A 165 -4.82 2.77 6.06
CA ALA A 165 -5.59 1.94 5.14
C ALA A 165 -6.89 2.63 4.74
N ALA A 166 -7.18 2.60 3.44
CA ALA A 166 -8.48 2.90 2.87
C ALA A 166 -8.84 1.77 1.88
N PRO A 167 -10.08 1.73 1.35
CA PRO A 167 -10.48 0.63 0.46
C PRO A 167 -9.61 0.45 -0.79
N ASP A 168 -8.93 1.52 -1.25
CA ASP A 168 -8.20 1.57 -2.52
C ASP A 168 -6.66 1.75 -2.40
N ARG A 169 -6.15 1.88 -1.16
CA ARG A 169 -4.73 2.17 -0.88
C ARG A 169 -4.34 1.81 0.56
N ILE A 170 -3.07 1.47 0.76
CA ILE A 170 -2.52 1.13 2.08
C ILE A 170 -1.07 1.58 2.21
N THR A 171 -0.67 1.97 3.42
CA THR A 171 0.70 2.36 3.76
C THR A 171 1.24 1.44 4.85
N LEU A 172 2.36 0.78 4.52
CA LEU A 172 3.04 -0.20 5.36
C LEU A 172 4.31 0.39 5.95
N LYS A 173 4.63 0.00 7.19
CA LYS A 173 5.82 0.42 7.92
C LYS A 173 6.60 -0.79 8.42
N TYR A 174 7.92 -0.77 8.26
CA TYR A 174 8.83 -1.84 8.70
C TYR A 174 9.58 -1.51 9.99
N THR A 175 8.95 -0.68 10.82
CA THR A 175 9.21 -0.44 12.24
C THR A 175 7.86 -0.36 12.95
N ARG A 176 7.86 -0.10 14.26
CA ARG A 176 6.62 0.18 15.01
C ARG A 176 6.39 1.67 15.27
N ASP A 177 7.13 2.53 14.58
CA ASP A 177 6.98 3.98 14.71
C ASP A 177 5.74 4.45 13.93
N ASP A 178 4.89 5.28 14.55
CA ASP A 178 3.72 5.89 13.89
C ASP A 178 4.09 7.16 13.10
N HIS A 179 5.09 7.04 12.23
CA HIS A 179 5.55 8.08 11.31
C HIS A 179 6.45 7.49 10.22
N VAL A 180 6.80 8.28 9.21
CA VAL A 180 7.67 7.85 8.09
C VAL A 180 9.15 8.19 8.26
N ILE A 181 9.52 8.90 9.33
CA ILE A 181 10.84 9.53 9.49
C ILE A 181 12.00 8.51 9.59
N THR A 182 11.78 7.32 10.12
CA THR A 182 12.82 6.29 10.33
C THR A 182 12.46 4.98 9.65
N GLY A 183 13.42 4.27 9.06
CA GLY A 183 13.18 2.96 8.44
C GLY A 183 12.24 3.00 7.22
N TYR A 184 11.93 1.81 6.69
CA TYR A 184 11.22 1.68 5.42
C TYR A 184 9.71 1.85 5.55
N THR A 185 9.13 2.58 4.60
CA THR A 185 7.69 2.75 4.43
C THR A 185 7.33 2.44 2.98
N ILE A 186 6.25 1.69 2.74
CA ILE A 186 5.76 1.37 1.40
C ILE A 186 4.32 1.86 1.27
N HIS A 187 4.06 2.67 0.25
CA HIS A 187 2.72 3.06 -0.18
C HIS A 187 2.29 2.17 -1.33
N LEU A 188 1.10 1.60 -1.22
CA LEU A 188 0.46 0.81 -2.26
C LEU A 188 -0.85 1.49 -2.70
N GLU A 189 -0.98 1.65 -4.01
CA GLU A 189 -2.10 2.32 -4.68
C GLU A 189 -2.73 1.36 -5.70
N GLY A 190 -4.04 1.50 -5.97
CA GLY A 190 -4.72 0.62 -6.94
C GLY A 190 -4.93 -0.80 -6.41
N ILE A 191 -5.08 -0.95 -5.10
CA ILE A 191 -5.32 -2.20 -4.40
C ILE A 191 -6.72 -2.18 -3.79
N CYS A 192 -7.48 -3.27 -3.94
CA CYS A 192 -8.63 -3.57 -3.10
C CYS A 192 -8.13 -4.07 -1.75
N VAL A 193 -7.97 -3.17 -0.76
CA VAL A 193 -7.49 -3.56 0.58
C VAL A 193 -8.51 -4.48 1.25
N GLU A 194 -8.03 -5.49 1.96
CA GLU A 194 -8.91 -6.47 2.61
C GLU A 194 -9.86 -5.76 3.61
N PRO A 195 -11.19 -5.97 3.52
CA PRO A 195 -12.16 -5.17 4.28
C PRO A 195 -12.04 -5.26 5.82
N ARG A 196 -11.65 -6.41 6.37
CA ARG A 196 -11.42 -6.59 7.80
C ARG A 196 -10.13 -5.91 8.24
N LEU A 197 -9.10 -5.85 7.39
CA LEU A 197 -7.91 -5.04 7.64
C LEU A 197 -8.25 -3.54 7.68
N VAL A 198 -9.04 -3.05 6.72
CA VAL A 198 -9.55 -1.67 6.73
C VAL A 198 -10.39 -1.39 7.98
N ALA A 199 -11.26 -2.32 8.37
CA ALA A 199 -12.07 -2.19 9.58
C ALA A 199 -11.21 -2.11 10.85
N LEU A 200 -10.23 -3.00 11.01
CA LEU A 200 -9.30 -3.00 12.15
C LEU A 200 -8.47 -1.71 12.19
N TYR A 201 -8.00 -1.24 11.03
CA TYR A 201 -7.30 0.04 10.94
C TYR A 201 -8.20 1.20 11.41
N ASN A 202 -9.43 1.28 10.92
CA ASN A 202 -10.35 2.36 11.29
C ASN A 202 -10.68 2.34 12.80
N GLU A 203 -10.88 1.15 13.37
CA GLU A 203 -11.12 0.97 14.81
C GLU A 203 -9.93 1.48 15.63
N THR A 204 -8.73 1.01 15.31
CA THR A 204 -7.50 1.38 16.01
C THR A 204 -7.10 2.84 15.82
N ASN A 205 -7.35 3.40 14.64
CA ASN A 205 -7.16 4.83 14.36
C ASN A 205 -8.12 5.70 15.19
N ALA A 206 -9.41 5.32 15.26
CA ALA A 206 -10.38 6.02 16.10
C ALA A 206 -10.09 5.88 17.60
N ALA A 207 -9.44 4.80 18.01
CA ALA A 207 -8.98 4.57 19.39
C ALA A 207 -7.68 5.32 19.76
N GLY A 208 -7.16 6.19 18.88
CA GLY A 208 -6.00 7.04 19.15
C GLY A 208 -4.65 6.40 18.80
N ARG A 209 -4.62 5.37 17.94
CA ARG A 209 -3.41 4.84 17.30
C ARG A 209 -2.32 4.27 18.22
N GLY A 210 -2.59 4.05 19.50
CA GLY A 210 -1.65 3.37 20.41
C GLY A 210 -1.39 1.90 20.03
N TYR A 211 -2.31 1.32 19.26
CA TYR A 211 -2.17 0.04 18.58
C TYR A 211 -2.53 0.26 17.12
N LEU A 212 -1.90 -0.46 16.20
CA LEU A 212 -2.21 -0.43 14.77
C LEU A 212 -2.15 -1.86 14.20
N PRO A 213 -2.78 -2.15 13.06
CA PRO A 213 -2.74 -3.50 12.48
C PRO A 213 -1.29 -3.95 12.21
N GLY A 214 -0.91 -5.08 12.81
CA GLY A 214 0.34 -5.77 12.52
C GLY A 214 0.13 -6.80 11.42
N LEU A 215 1.17 -6.98 10.61
CA LEU A 215 1.16 -7.87 9.45
C LEU A 215 2.24 -8.93 9.57
N GLN A 216 1.86 -10.17 9.29
CA GLN A 216 2.75 -11.33 9.32
C GLN A 216 3.40 -11.57 7.95
N PHE A 217 4.45 -12.41 7.93
CA PHE A 217 5.09 -12.85 6.70
C PHE A 217 4.09 -13.48 5.72
N GLY A 218 4.17 -13.09 4.44
CA GLY A 218 3.33 -13.66 3.38
C GLY A 218 1.84 -13.36 3.51
N GLN A 219 1.44 -12.54 4.48
CA GLN A 219 0.05 -12.22 4.71
C GLN A 219 -0.53 -11.46 3.52
N ALA A 220 -1.69 -11.86 3.00
CA ALA A 220 -2.37 -11.07 1.99
C ALA A 220 -2.98 -9.82 2.66
N ILE A 221 -2.78 -8.65 2.04
CA ILE A 221 -3.30 -7.36 2.51
C ILE A 221 -4.47 -6.86 1.65
N GLY A 222 -4.72 -7.53 0.53
CA GLY A 222 -5.76 -7.19 -0.40
C GLY A 222 -5.59 -7.89 -1.74
N ARG A 223 -6.21 -7.32 -2.77
CA ARG A 223 -6.11 -7.80 -4.15
C ARG A 223 -5.82 -6.64 -5.10
N ALA A 224 -5.15 -6.90 -6.22
CA ALA A 224 -4.97 -5.89 -7.25
C ALA A 224 -6.34 -5.43 -7.77
N ALA A 225 -6.61 -4.13 -7.77
CA ALA A 225 -7.92 -3.62 -8.23
C ALA A 225 -8.05 -3.70 -9.76
N GLY A 226 -6.92 -3.62 -10.47
CA GLY A 226 -6.88 -3.62 -11.93
C GLY A 226 -5.63 -4.31 -12.46
N SER A 227 -5.09 -3.80 -13.57
CA SER A 227 -3.89 -4.34 -14.22
C SER A 227 -2.58 -3.75 -13.71
N GLU A 228 -2.64 -2.90 -12.68
CA GLU A 228 -1.49 -2.23 -12.09
C GLU A 228 -1.68 -2.05 -10.59
N VAL A 229 -0.62 -2.29 -9.80
CA VAL A 229 -0.50 -1.84 -8.41
C VAL A 229 0.64 -0.82 -8.35
N GLY A 230 0.33 0.39 -7.90
CA GLY A 230 1.31 1.45 -7.70
C GLY A 230 2.10 1.23 -6.43
N VAL A 231 3.43 1.32 -6.49
CA VAL A 231 4.33 1.14 -5.35
C VAL A 231 5.25 2.36 -5.24
N ALA A 232 5.23 3.01 -4.09
CA ALA A 232 6.22 4.02 -3.71
C ALA A 232 6.91 3.61 -2.41
N ILE A 233 8.20 3.86 -2.32
CA ILE A 233 9.01 3.46 -1.16
C ILE A 233 9.61 4.70 -0.53
N ARG A 234 9.65 4.74 0.79
CA ARG A 234 10.44 5.70 1.54
C ARG A 234 11.44 5.01 2.43
N ASP A 235 12.62 5.60 2.51
CA ASP A 235 13.66 5.26 3.46
C ASP A 235 14.05 6.50 4.26
N VAL A 236 13.91 6.43 5.58
CA VAL A 236 14.14 7.55 6.51
C VAL A 236 13.43 8.84 6.03
N GLY A 237 12.17 8.70 5.64
CA GLY A 237 11.33 9.80 5.15
C GLY A 237 11.61 10.29 3.72
N ARG A 238 12.57 9.74 2.97
CA ARG A 238 12.84 10.14 1.57
C ARG A 238 12.27 9.15 0.58
N PHE A 239 11.65 9.63 -0.51
CA PHE A 239 11.23 8.75 -1.60
C PHE A 239 12.43 8.14 -2.31
N MET A 240 12.34 6.83 -2.54
CA MET A 240 13.37 6.03 -3.21
C MET A 240 12.90 5.63 -4.60
N ASP A 241 13.81 5.16 -5.45
CA ASP A 241 13.46 4.61 -6.76
C ASP A 241 12.99 3.15 -6.59
N PRO A 242 11.69 2.83 -6.77
CA PRO A 242 11.19 1.48 -6.57
C PRO A 242 11.74 0.47 -7.59
N ARG A 243 12.43 0.94 -8.64
CA ARG A 243 13.04 0.11 -9.67
C ARG A 243 14.43 -0.40 -9.29
N SER A 244 15.02 0.09 -8.19
CA SER A 244 16.38 -0.31 -7.79
C SER A 244 16.47 -1.81 -7.55
N LEU A 245 17.17 -2.51 -8.45
CA LEU A 245 17.31 -3.96 -8.44
C LEU A 245 17.98 -4.45 -7.15
N LYS A 246 19.09 -3.81 -6.75
CA LYS A 246 19.86 -4.19 -5.56
C LYS A 246 19.11 -3.95 -4.25
N ASP A 247 18.21 -2.97 -4.20
CA ASP A 247 17.58 -2.56 -2.94
C ASP A 247 16.29 -3.33 -2.68
N TRP A 248 15.41 -3.45 -3.70
CA TRP A 248 14.03 -3.91 -3.48
C TRP A 248 13.73 -5.26 -4.12
N TRP A 249 14.58 -5.74 -5.02
CA TRP A 249 14.34 -6.92 -5.84
C TRP A 249 15.40 -8.00 -5.60
N GLN A 250 15.98 -7.98 -4.40
CA GLN A 250 17.03 -8.89 -3.96
C GLN A 250 16.56 -10.34 -4.01
N GLY A 251 17.34 -11.23 -4.61
CA GLY A 251 16.99 -12.64 -4.69
C GLY A 251 15.99 -12.98 -5.80
N LEU A 252 15.64 -12.03 -6.67
CA LEU A 252 15.05 -12.35 -7.98
C LEU A 252 16.05 -13.23 -8.73
N SER A 253 15.76 -14.53 -8.81
CA SER A 253 16.41 -15.40 -9.77
C SER A 253 15.73 -15.18 -11.12
N ALA A 254 16.51 -15.08 -12.20
CA ALA A 254 15.98 -15.07 -13.56
C ALA A 254 15.51 -16.49 -13.94
N SER A 255 14.54 -17.03 -13.20
CA SER A 255 13.87 -18.28 -13.53
C SER A 255 12.94 -18.00 -14.72
N GLY A 256 13.50 -18.06 -15.93
CA GLY A 256 12.78 -17.90 -17.21
C GLY A 256 13.49 -17.11 -18.31
N ALA A 257 14.70 -16.55 -18.09
CA ALA A 257 15.40 -15.75 -19.11
C ALA A 257 16.62 -16.44 -19.76
N LEU A 258 16.94 -17.68 -19.37
CA LEU A 258 18.05 -18.47 -19.93
C LEU A 258 17.57 -19.84 -20.40
N GLU A 259 16.59 -19.86 -21.30
CA GLU A 259 16.42 -20.95 -22.27
C GLU A 259 16.36 -20.34 -23.68
N VAL A 260 17.28 -19.41 -23.96
CA VAL A 260 17.50 -18.88 -25.31
C VAL A 260 18.88 -19.32 -25.76
N LEU A 261 18.89 -20.44 -26.48
CA LEU A 261 19.81 -20.77 -27.57
C LEU A 261 21.29 -20.42 -27.33
N THR A 262 22.02 -21.28 -26.62
CA THR A 262 23.36 -21.63 -27.08
C THR A 262 23.20 -22.45 -28.36
N LEU A 263 23.05 -21.78 -29.49
CA LEU A 263 23.44 -22.34 -30.78
C LEU A 263 24.96 -22.48 -30.69
N ASP A 264 25.41 -23.71 -30.54
CA ASP A 264 26.80 -24.10 -30.72
C ASP A 264 27.26 -23.59 -32.09
N ALA A 265 28.02 -22.50 -32.06
CA ALA A 265 28.89 -22.12 -33.16
C ALA A 265 30.28 -22.63 -32.80
N SER A 266 30.60 -23.85 -33.25
CA SER A 266 31.97 -24.35 -33.41
C SER A 266 31.96 -25.57 -34.35
N ASP A 267 32.47 -25.31 -35.56
CA ASP A 267 33.02 -26.20 -36.62
C ASP A 267 32.22 -27.37 -37.20
#